data_AF-A0A1U6JL26-F1
#
_entry.id   AF-A0A1U6JL26-F1
#
_cell.length_a   1.000
_cell.length_b   1.000
_cell.length_c   1.000
_cell.angle_alpha   90.00
_cell.angle_beta   90.00
_cell.angle_gamma   90.00
#
_symmetry.space_group_name_H-M   'P 1'
#
loop_
_entity.id
_entity.type
_entity.pdbx_description
1 polymer ?
#
loop_
_entity_poly.entity_id
_entity_poly.type
_entity_poly.pdbx_seq_one_letter_code
_entity_poly.pdbx_strand_id
1 'polypeptide(L)'
;MLLMYFYFILVFNLSLILAGLVGSILTLSMLFKKKIHKGYYLLILLIGYCSISVFNSNVIPMLKDVALMKDAKYEAFDGTCENVSIGIDRKISIDGKRFYYADWSFTPKTEENYHMNYLPNSEFIIDLEKNNEI
;
A
#
# COMPACT_ATOMS: atom_id res chain seq x y z
N MET A 1 -7.19 15.21 -1.03
CA MET A 1 -7.96 13.94 -0.97
C MET A 1 -7.03 12.72 -0.94
N LEU A 2 -6.01 12.70 -1.80
CA LEU A 2 -5.03 11.60 -1.93
C LEU A 2 -4.24 11.32 -0.63
N LEU A 3 -3.79 12.36 0.08
CA LEU A 3 -3.10 12.18 1.37
C LEU A 3 -4.00 11.54 2.45
N MET A 4 -5.30 11.88 2.50
CA MET A 4 -6.23 11.26 3.44
C MET A 4 -6.38 9.76 3.15
N TYR A 5 -6.40 9.39 1.87
CA TYR A 5 -6.45 7.99 1.45
C TYR A 5 -5.15 7.24 1.79
N PHE A 6 -4.00 7.88 1.62
CA PHE A 6 -2.72 7.32 2.08
C PHE A 6 -2.76 6.97 3.57
N TYR A 7 -3.19 7.90 4.43
CA TYR A 7 -3.32 7.64 5.87
C TYR A 7 -4.36 6.57 6.18
N PHE A 8 -5.47 6.53 5.44
CA PHE A 8 -6.48 5.48 5.56
C PHE A 8 -5.88 4.09 5.27
N ILE A 9 -5.14 3.93 4.17
CA ILE A 9 -4.47 2.66 3.83
C ILE A 9 -3.48 2.27 4.92
N LEU A 10 -2.68 3.22 5.42
CA LEU A 10 -1.69 2.95 6.47
C LEU A 10 -2.37 2.44 7.75
N VAL A 11 -3.40 3.14 8.22
CA VAL A 11 -4.17 2.76 9.42
C VAL A 11 -4.91 1.43 9.21
N PHE A 12 -5.45 1.21 8.02
CA PHE A 12 -6.12 -0.04 7.67
C PHE A 12 -5.16 -1.23 7.71
N ASN A 13 -3.98 -1.13 7.09
CA ASN A 13 -2.96 -2.19 7.14
C ASN A 13 -2.48 -2.47 8.57
N LEU A 14 -2.22 -1.41 9.35
CA LEU A 14 -1.82 -1.55 10.76
C LEU A 14 -2.90 -2.25 11.59
N SER A 15 -4.18 -1.89 11.39
CA SER A 15 -5.28 -2.50 12.13
C SER A 15 -5.50 -3.97 11.74
N LEU A 16 -5.35 -4.33 10.46
CA LEU A 16 -5.38 -5.73 10.00
C LEU A 16 -4.25 -6.56 10.62
N ILE A 17 -3.02 -6.04 10.65
CA ILE A 17 -1.88 -6.72 11.29
C ILE A 17 -2.16 -6.91 12.78
N LEU A 18 -2.62 -5.86 13.48
CA LEU A 18 -2.92 -5.93 14.90
C LEU A 18 -4.02 -6.97 15.20
N ALA A 19 -5.11 -6.97 14.41
CA ALA A 19 -6.19 -7.94 14.55
C ALA A 19 -5.69 -9.38 14.32
N GLY A 20 -4.84 -9.60 13.31
CA GLY A 20 -4.23 -10.90 13.02
C GLY A 20 -3.33 -11.39 14.16
N LEU A 21 -2.52 -10.50 14.75
CA LEU A 21 -1.66 -10.83 15.89
C LEU A 21 -2.47 -11.15 17.15
N VAL A 22 -3.47 -10.34 17.48
CA VAL A 22 -4.37 -10.60 18.62
C VAL A 22 -5.09 -11.93 18.43
N GLY A 23 -5.64 -12.18 17.24
CA GLY A 23 -6.28 -13.45 16.91
C GLY A 23 -5.32 -14.64 17.10
N SER A 24 -4.09 -14.52 16.61
CA SER A 24 -3.05 -15.55 16.75
C SER A 24 -2.71 -15.83 18.21
N ILE A 25 -2.58 -14.81 19.06
CA ILE A 25 -2.33 -14.95 20.51
C ILE A 25 -3.50 -15.68 21.19
N LEU A 26 -4.74 -15.32 20.86
CA LEU A 26 -5.93 -15.97 21.41
C LEU A 26 -6.00 -17.44 21.01
N THR A 27 -5.78 -17.75 19.72
CA THR A 27 -5.73 -19.13 19.22
C THR A 27 -4.62 -19.92 19.91
N LEU A 28 -3.44 -19.33 20.08
CA LEU A 28 -2.32 -19.97 20.79
C LEU A 28 -2.67 -20.28 22.26
N SER A 29 -3.33 -19.35 22.95
CA SER A 29 -3.83 -19.55 24.32
C SER A 29 -4.84 -20.72 24.40
N MET A 30 -5.72 -20.85 23.41
CA MET A 30 -6.67 -21.97 23.33
C MET A 30 -5.99 -23.31 23.02
N LEU A 31 -4.95 -23.32 22.18
CA LEU A 31 -4.13 -24.51 21.90
C LEU A 31 -3.43 -25.03 23.15
N PHE A 32 -2.80 -24.13 23.94
CA PHE A 32 -2.16 -24.52 25.20
C PHE A 32 -3.15 -25.09 26.21
N LYS A 33 -4.38 -24.57 26.23
CA LYS A 33 -5.48 -25.11 27.04
C LYS A 33 -6.12 -26.38 26.46
N LYS A 34 -5.59 -26.91 25.34
CA LYS A 34 -6.10 -28.07 24.59
C LYS A 34 -7.59 -27.94 24.21
N LYS A 35 -8.09 -26.72 24.04
CA LYS A 35 -9.50 -26.45 23.68
C LYS A 35 -9.78 -26.61 22.19
N ILE A 36 -8.74 -26.63 21.36
CA ILE A 36 -8.84 -26.69 19.89
C ILE A 36 -7.78 -27.64 19.30
N HIS A 37 -7.99 -28.04 18.03
CA HIS A 37 -7.14 -29.02 17.33
C HIS A 37 -5.73 -28.47 17.04
N LYS A 38 -4.70 -29.33 17.09
CA LYS A 38 -3.29 -28.93 16.89
C LYS A 38 -2.99 -28.37 15.49
N GLY A 39 -3.80 -28.67 14.49
CA GLY A 39 -3.64 -28.14 13.12
C GLY A 39 -3.64 -26.61 13.02
N TYR A 40 -4.17 -25.91 14.04
CA TYR A 40 -4.15 -24.44 14.09
C TYR A 40 -2.76 -23.84 14.30
N TYR A 41 -1.73 -24.63 14.68
CA TYR A 41 -0.34 -24.14 14.70
C TYR A 41 0.11 -23.67 13.31
N LEU A 42 -0.28 -24.39 12.25
CA LEU A 42 0.04 -24.00 10.88
C LEU A 42 -0.64 -22.68 10.50
N LEU A 43 -1.90 -22.50 10.91
CA LEU A 43 -2.63 -21.25 10.67
C LEU A 43 -1.96 -20.06 11.36
N ILE A 44 -1.53 -20.21 12.62
CA ILE A 44 -0.83 -19.15 13.35
C ILE A 44 0.49 -18.80 12.64
N LEU A 45 1.27 -19.79 12.22
CA LEU A 45 2.50 -19.56 11.47
C LEU A 45 2.25 -18.83 10.15
N LEU A 46 1.20 -19.22 9.42
CA LEU A 46 0.81 -18.58 8.17
C LEU A 46 0.39 -17.12 8.39
N ILE A 47 -0.44 -16.86 9.41
CA ILE A 47 -0.85 -15.49 9.77
C ILE A 47 0.37 -14.66 10.14
N GLY A 48 1.27 -15.18 10.98
CA GLY A 48 2.51 -14.49 11.36
C GLY A 48 3.37 -14.13 10.15
N TYR A 49 3.58 -15.07 9.23
CA TYR A 49 4.30 -14.82 7.98
C TYR A 49 3.62 -13.75 7.12
N CYS A 50 2.30 -13.85 6.92
CA CYS A 50 1.54 -12.87 6.17
C CYS A 50 1.62 -11.48 6.81
N SER A 51 1.51 -11.36 8.14
CA SER A 51 1.64 -10.09 8.85
C SER A 51 3.01 -9.46 8.65
N ILE A 52 4.09 -10.24 8.75
CA ILE A 52 5.46 -9.75 8.51
C ILE A 52 5.62 -9.30 7.06
N SER A 53 5.13 -10.09 6.10
CA SER A 53 5.20 -9.77 4.67
C SER A 53 4.47 -8.47 4.33
N VAL A 54 3.24 -8.30 4.83
CA VAL A 54 2.45 -7.06 4.64
C VAL A 54 3.12 -5.88 5.32
N PHE A 55 3.66 -6.07 6.53
CA PHE A 55 4.37 -5.02 7.26
C PHE A 55 5.58 -4.51 6.48
N ASN A 56 6.42 -5.44 5.98
CA ASN A 56 7.62 -5.08 5.23
C ASN A 56 7.32 -4.46 3.87
N SER A 57 6.31 -4.99 3.17
CA SER A 57 6.03 -4.58 1.78
C SER A 57 5.16 -3.32 1.67
N ASN A 58 4.33 -3.02 2.68
CA ASN A 58 3.40 -1.88 2.63
C ASN A 58 3.65 -0.89 3.77
N VAL A 59 3.70 -1.37 5.02
CA VAL A 59 3.72 -0.46 6.18
C VAL A 59 5.07 0.27 6.32
N ILE A 60 6.20 -0.45 6.21
CA ILE A 60 7.52 0.18 6.34
C ILE A 60 7.74 1.29 5.30
N PRO A 61 7.51 1.06 3.98
CA PRO A 61 7.61 2.13 2.98
C PRO A 61 6.76 3.35 3.31
N MET A 62 5.48 3.13 3.64
CA MET A 62 4.57 4.21 3.99
C MET A 62 5.02 4.97 5.24
N LEU A 63 5.53 4.30 6.27
CA LEU A 63 6.05 4.97 7.48
C LEU A 63 7.28 5.84 7.19
N LYS A 64 8.18 5.40 6.29
CA LYS A 64 9.30 6.23 5.84
C LYS A 64 8.80 7.49 5.14
N ASP A 65 7.78 7.35 4.31
CA ASP A 65 7.20 8.48 3.59
C ASP A 65 6.45 9.45 4.51
N VAL A 66 5.81 8.99 5.60
CA VAL A 66 5.23 9.88 6.62
C VAL A 66 6.29 10.85 7.18
N ALA A 67 7.54 10.42 7.33
CA ALA A 67 8.62 11.30 7.75
C ALA A 67 8.97 12.34 6.68
N LEU A 68 8.97 11.95 5.40
CA LEU A 68 9.27 12.82 4.26
C LEU A 68 8.16 13.84 3.98
N MET A 69 6.90 13.46 4.18
CA MET A 69 5.74 14.35 4.02
C MET A 69 5.79 15.59 4.92
N LYS A 70 6.36 15.46 6.12
CA LYS A 70 6.49 16.61 7.05
C LYS A 70 7.36 17.73 6.47
N ASP A 71 8.33 17.34 5.64
CA ASP A 71 9.27 18.25 4.98
C ASP A 71 8.82 18.60 3.54
N ALA A 72 7.63 18.16 3.10
CA ALA A 72 7.13 18.28 1.73
C ALA A 72 8.12 17.78 0.67
N LYS A 73 8.90 16.74 0.99
CA LYS A 73 9.87 16.13 0.08
C LYS A 73 9.17 15.08 -0.79
N TYR A 74 8.88 15.47 -2.03
CA TYR A 74 8.27 14.62 -3.05
C TYR A 74 9.22 14.49 -4.24
N GLU A 75 9.14 13.35 -4.94
CA GLU A 75 9.82 13.18 -6.22
C GLU A 75 8.85 13.48 -7.35
N ALA A 76 9.35 14.15 -8.39
CA ALA A 76 8.61 14.43 -9.61
C ALA A 76 9.05 13.48 -10.71
N PHE A 77 8.12 13.03 -11.55
CA PHE A 77 8.41 12.20 -12.71
C PHE A 77 7.45 12.51 -13.85
N ASP A 78 8.01 12.61 -15.05
CA ASP A 78 7.29 12.75 -16.30
C ASP A 78 7.45 11.47 -17.11
N GLY A 79 6.37 10.99 -17.72
CA GLY A 79 6.45 9.86 -18.64
C GLY A 79 5.11 9.48 -19.26
N THR A 80 5.13 8.44 -20.09
CA THR A 80 3.94 7.96 -20.80
C THR A 80 3.27 6.84 -20.04
N CYS A 81 1.95 6.94 -19.84
CA CYS A 81 1.18 5.87 -19.21
C CYS A 81 1.10 4.65 -20.12
N GLU A 82 1.60 3.51 -19.64
CA GLU A 82 1.59 2.24 -20.37
C GLU A 82 0.38 1.38 -20.00
N ASN A 83 0.01 1.37 -18.72
CA ASN A 83 -1.02 0.49 -18.17
C ASN A 83 -1.68 1.11 -16.95
N VAL A 84 -2.98 0.89 -16.80
CA VAL A 84 -3.73 1.27 -15.61
C VAL A 84 -4.43 0.04 -15.05
N SER A 85 -4.04 -0.36 -13.85
CA SER A 85 -4.74 -1.38 -13.08
C SER A 85 -5.97 -0.76 -12.40
N ILE A 86 -7.14 -1.32 -12.71
CA ILE A 86 -8.42 -0.92 -12.11
C ILE A 86 -8.78 -1.98 -11.06
N GLY A 87 -8.88 -1.59 -9.79
CA GLY A 87 -9.17 -2.50 -8.68
C GLY A 87 -9.07 -1.84 -7.31
N ILE A 88 -8.91 -2.65 -6.26
CA ILE A 88 -8.64 -2.16 -4.88
C ILE A 88 -7.18 -1.65 -4.79
N ASP A 89 -6.28 -2.24 -5.58
CA ASP A 89 -4.87 -1.88 -5.70
C ASP A 89 -4.65 -1.08 -7.00
N ARG A 90 -5.22 0.13 -7.07
CA ARG A 90 -5.13 0.98 -8.26
C ARG A 90 -3.68 1.42 -8.49
N LYS A 91 -3.14 0.98 -9.62
CA LYS A 91 -1.76 1.28 -10.04
C LYS A 91 -1.72 1.80 -11.46
N ILE A 92 -0.81 2.73 -11.70
CA ILE A 92 -0.44 3.22 -13.03
C ILE A 92 0.99 2.81 -13.33
N SER A 93 1.25 2.34 -14.55
CA SER A 93 2.59 2.08 -15.07
C SER A 93 2.98 3.26 -15.95
N ILE A 94 4.07 3.94 -15.64
CA ILE A 94 4.64 5.03 -16.44
C ILE A 94 6.11 4.70 -16.69
N ASP A 95 6.48 4.57 -17.96
CA ASP A 95 7.84 4.21 -18.42
C ASP A 95 8.47 3.04 -17.63
N GLY A 96 7.73 1.94 -17.48
CA GLY A 96 8.14 0.73 -16.78
C GLY A 96 8.13 0.80 -15.24
N LYS A 97 7.86 1.96 -14.64
CA LYS A 97 7.70 2.12 -13.18
C LYS A 97 6.23 2.06 -12.78
N ARG A 98 5.94 1.46 -11.63
CA ARG A 98 4.56 1.32 -11.12
C ARG A 98 4.33 2.24 -9.94
N PHE A 99 3.21 2.92 -9.95
CA PHE A 99 2.84 3.87 -8.91
C PHE A 99 1.42 3.62 -8.44
N TYR A 100 1.20 3.78 -7.14
CA TYR A 100 -0.13 3.73 -6.55
C TYR A 100 -0.82 5.06 -6.78
N TYR A 101 -2.04 5.04 -7.32
CA TYR A 101 -2.86 6.25 -7.46
C TYR A 101 -4.23 6.02 -6.84
N ALA A 102 -4.69 7.01 -6.07
CA ALA A 102 -5.91 6.90 -5.27
C ALA A 102 -7.04 7.80 -5.75
N ASP A 103 -6.88 8.42 -6.91
CA ASP A 103 -7.94 9.24 -7.48
C ASP A 103 -9.01 8.34 -8.12
N TRP A 104 -10.22 8.39 -7.55
CA TRP A 104 -11.39 7.69 -8.09
C TRP A 104 -12.11 8.49 -9.15
N SER A 105 -11.94 9.81 -9.13
CA SER A 105 -12.53 10.76 -10.08
C SER A 105 -11.71 10.89 -11.36
N PHE A 106 -10.42 10.56 -11.29
CA PHE A 106 -9.52 10.59 -12.41
C PHE A 106 -9.06 9.17 -12.77
N THR A 107 -9.28 8.76 -14.02
CA THR A 107 -8.73 7.51 -14.55
C THR A 107 -7.74 7.87 -15.66
N PRO A 108 -6.43 7.66 -15.44
CA PRO A 108 -5.42 7.89 -16.46
C PRO A 108 -5.70 7.04 -17.70
N LYS A 109 -5.29 7.53 -18.86
CA LYS A 109 -5.41 6.82 -20.14
C LYS A 109 -4.03 6.36 -20.59
N THR A 110 -4.00 5.16 -21.16
CA THR A 110 -2.80 4.65 -21.82
C THR A 110 -2.40 5.56 -22.98
N GLU A 111 -1.09 5.64 -23.26
CA GLU A 111 -0.47 6.46 -24.31
C GLU A 111 -0.53 7.99 -24.06
N GLU A 112 -1.08 8.43 -22.93
CA GLU A 112 -1.02 9.84 -22.52
C GLU A 112 0.20 10.12 -21.63
N ASN A 113 0.73 11.33 -21.74
CA ASN A 113 1.83 11.81 -20.88
C ASN A 113 1.28 12.43 -19.60
N TYR A 114 1.96 12.12 -18.50
CA TYR A 114 1.60 12.62 -17.18
C TYR A 114 2.83 13.18 -16.47
N HIS A 115 2.61 14.28 -15.78
CA HIS A 115 3.48 14.78 -14.73
C HIS A 115 2.93 14.29 -13.40
N MET A 116 3.77 13.72 -12.54
CA MET A 116 3.33 13.29 -11.22
C MET A 116 4.33 13.65 -10.13
N ASN A 117 3.78 14.00 -8.97
CA ASN A 117 4.51 14.08 -7.72
C ASN A 117 4.16 12.88 -6.86
N TYR A 118 5.16 12.12 -6.41
CA TYR A 118 4.95 10.89 -5.67
C TYR A 118 5.89 10.78 -4.46
N LEU A 119 5.55 9.84 -3.58
CA LEU A 119 6.35 9.46 -2.42
C LEU A 119 7.37 8.38 -2.79
N PRO A 120 8.66 8.58 -2.53
CA PRO A 120 9.70 7.75 -3.09
C PRO A 120 9.75 6.32 -2.53
N ASN A 121 9.29 6.08 -1.29
CA ASN A 121 9.39 4.73 -0.71
C ASN A 121 8.19 3.85 -1.08
N SER A 122 6.98 4.41 -0.99
CA SER A 122 5.71 3.70 -1.24
C SER A 122 5.21 3.83 -2.68
N GLU A 123 5.89 4.61 -3.52
CA GLU A 123 5.50 4.89 -4.91
C GLU A 123 4.07 5.44 -5.02
N PHE A 124 3.61 6.15 -3.98
CA PHE A 124 2.25 6.69 -3.91
C PHE A 124 2.19 8.09 -4.51
N ILE A 125 1.33 8.25 -5.50
CA ILE A 125 1.09 9.52 -6.21
C ILE A 125 0.27 10.46 -5.30
N ILE A 126 0.83 11.64 -5.07
CA ILE A 126 0.20 12.74 -4.33
C ILE A 126 -0.47 13.71 -5.28
N ASP A 127 0.07 13.86 -6.48
CA ASP A 127 -0.45 14.73 -7.52
C ASP A 127 -0.18 14.13 -8.90
N LEU A 128 -1.17 14.21 -9.78
CA LEU A 128 -1.13 13.63 -11.12
C LEU A 128 -1.82 14.57 -12.09
N GLU A 129 -1.04 15.16 -12.98
CA GLU A 129 -1.52 16.11 -13.96
C GLU A 129 -1.22 15.59 -15.37
N LYS A 130 -2.19 15.76 -16.27
CA LYS A 130 -1.94 15.46 -17.68
C LYS A 130 -0.96 16.49 -18.23
N ASN A 131 0.19 16.02 -18.71
CA ASN A 131 1.13 16.88 -19.37
C ASN A 131 0.68 17.08 -20.83
N ASN A 132 0.13 18.26 -21.12
CA ASN A 132 -0.35 18.63 -22.46
C ASN A 132 0.75 19.28 -23.32
N GLU A 133 1.98 19.39 -22.81
CA GLU A 133 3.10 19.88 -23.62
C GLU A 133 3.53 18.78 -24.59
N ILE A 134 3.05 18.92 -25.84
CA ILE A 134 3.62 18.32 -27.05
C ILE A 134 4.12 19.47 -27.91
#